data_AF-A0AAC9IX26-F1
#
_entry.id   AF-A0AAC9IX26-F1
#
_cell.length_a   1.000
_cell.length_b   1.000
_cell.length_c   1.000
_cell.angle_alpha   90.00
_cell.angle_beta   90.00
_cell.angle_gamma   90.00
#
_symmetry.space_group_name_H-M   'P 1'
#
loop_
_entity.id
_entity.type
_entity.pdbx_description
1 polymer ?
#
loop_
_entity_poly.entity_id
_entity_poly.type
_entity_poly.pdbx_seq_one_letter_code
_entity_poly.pdbx_strand_id
1 'polypeptide(L)'
;MVSIKIDNKEYDTKLGTYCWNGNCVDTVGPVELLKEKAPVQVHAGGQITLNMKYTPKPNETYLSQINNDGETEIKLKHNQFKAPDEKGIYFYAYSVWWMDEEDENLSHGDAFYAFVIKVQ
;
A
#
# COMPACT_ATOMS: atom_id res chain seq x y z
N MET A 1 -9.89 -7.66 2.91
CA MET A 1 -9.06 -6.94 3.90
C MET A 1 -7.62 -6.91 3.42
N VAL A 2 -6.97 -5.75 3.50
CA VAL A 2 -5.55 -5.58 3.18
C VAL A 2 -4.80 -5.27 4.46
N SER A 3 -3.68 -5.95 4.67
CA SER A 3 -2.84 -5.79 5.85
C SER A 3 -1.37 -5.92 5.49
N ILE A 4 -0.50 -5.40 6.34
CA ILE A 4 0.93 -5.66 6.29
C ILE A 4 1.31 -6.66 7.38
N LYS A 5 2.25 -7.55 7.10
CA LYS A 5 2.79 -8.51 8.06
C LYS A 5 4.26 -8.21 8.34
N ILE A 6 4.58 -8.02 9.63
CA ILE A 6 5.91 -7.72 10.17
C ILE A 6 6.11 -8.58 11.41
N ASP A 7 7.22 -9.33 11.49
CA ASP A 7 7.55 -10.22 12.62
C ASP A 7 6.40 -11.12 13.06
N ASN A 8 5.70 -11.69 12.07
CA ASN A 8 4.54 -12.56 12.24
C ASN A 8 3.26 -11.90 12.84
N LYS A 9 3.24 -10.57 12.99
CA LYS A 9 2.04 -9.79 13.36
C LYS A 9 1.44 -9.13 12.12
N GLU A 10 0.11 -9.11 12.02
CA GLU A 10 -0.61 -8.39 10.97
C GLU A 10 -1.07 -7.01 11.49
N TYR A 11 -0.99 -6.01 10.63
CA TYR A 11 -1.43 -4.64 10.90
C TYR A 11 -2.31 -4.17 9.73
N ASP A 12 -3.47 -3.62 10.05
CA ASP A 12 -4.40 -3.15 9.03
C ASP A 12 -3.87 -1.92 8.30
N THR A 13 -4.15 -1.86 7.00
CA THR A 13 -3.96 -0.65 6.21
C THR A 13 -5.21 0.22 6.26
N LYS A 14 -5.08 1.47 5.83
CA LYS A 14 -6.20 2.39 5.65
C LYS A 14 -6.56 2.46 4.18
N LEU A 15 -7.80 2.08 3.84
CA LEU A 15 -8.34 2.28 2.49
C LEU A 15 -8.39 3.78 2.19
N GLY A 16 -7.81 4.16 1.05
CA GLY A 16 -7.90 5.50 0.48
C GLY A 16 -8.92 5.57 -0.64
N THR A 17 -8.58 6.31 -1.69
CA THR A 17 -9.43 6.45 -2.87
C THR A 17 -9.57 5.10 -3.56
N TYR A 18 -10.77 4.82 -4.02
CA TYR A 18 -11.08 3.63 -4.78
C TYR A 18 -12.20 3.88 -5.78
N CYS A 19 -12.17 3.15 -6.88
CA CYS A 19 -13.24 3.07 -7.86
C CYS A 19 -13.70 1.62 -8.02
N TRP A 20 -15.01 1.42 -8.12
CA TRP A 20 -15.61 0.11 -8.35
C TRP A 20 -16.87 0.24 -9.20
N ASN A 21 -16.96 -0.50 -10.31
CA ASN A 21 -18.11 -0.44 -11.23
C ASN A 21 -18.49 1.00 -11.63
N GLY A 22 -17.49 1.84 -11.92
CA GLY A 22 -17.68 3.25 -12.29
C GLY A 22 -18.07 4.20 -11.15
N ASN A 23 -18.18 3.73 -9.91
CA ASN A 23 -18.40 4.58 -8.75
C ASN A 23 -17.09 4.78 -8.00
N CYS A 24 -16.72 6.03 -7.75
CA CYS A 24 -15.49 6.38 -7.06
C CYS A 24 -15.78 7.08 -5.73
N VAL A 25 -15.01 6.71 -4.71
CA VAL A 25 -14.97 7.41 -3.44
C VAL A 25 -13.58 8.00 -3.28
N ASP A 26 -13.52 9.33 -3.27
CA ASP A 26 -12.25 10.05 -3.14
C ASP A 26 -11.92 10.34 -1.67
N THR A 27 -10.62 10.34 -1.37
CA THR A 27 -10.07 10.56 -0.03
C THR A 27 -8.86 11.47 -0.10
N VAL A 28 -8.50 12.06 1.04
CA VAL A 28 -7.23 12.80 1.15
C VAL A 28 -6.03 11.86 0.93
N GLY A 29 -4.91 12.43 0.47
CA GLY A 29 -3.70 11.67 0.16
C GLY A 29 -3.12 10.90 1.36
N PRO A 30 -2.22 9.92 1.13
CA PRO A 30 -1.79 8.96 2.14
C PRO A 30 -1.24 9.56 3.43
N VAL A 31 -0.48 10.66 3.33
CA VAL A 31 0.12 11.33 4.52
C VAL A 31 -0.96 11.91 5.42
N GLU A 32 -1.90 12.69 4.87
CA GLU A 32 -2.99 13.28 5.66
C GLU A 32 -3.97 12.20 6.14
N LEU A 33 -4.24 11.19 5.30
CA LEU A 33 -5.09 10.03 5.64
C LEU A 33 -4.59 9.25 6.87
N LEU A 34 -3.28 9.30 7.13
CA LEU A 34 -2.60 8.57 8.20
C LEU A 34 -2.15 9.45 9.37
N LYS A 35 -2.47 10.75 9.37
CA LYS A 35 -1.98 11.72 10.36
C LYS A 35 -2.25 11.34 11.83
N GLU A 36 -3.38 10.68 12.08
CA GLU A 36 -3.77 10.23 13.42
C GLU A 36 -3.40 8.76 13.71
N LYS A 37 -2.77 8.07 12.75
CA LYS A 37 -2.39 6.66 12.91
C LYS A 37 -0.99 6.56 13.52
N ALA A 38 -0.87 5.75 14.57
CA ALA A 38 0.42 5.39 15.13
C ALA A 38 1.21 4.55 14.11
N PRO A 39 2.47 4.93 13.78
CA PRO A 39 3.31 4.15 12.88
C PRO A 39 3.63 2.76 13.42
N VAL A 40 3.59 1.76 12.55
CA VAL A 40 4.01 0.40 12.88
C VAL A 40 5.54 0.37 13.02
N GLN A 41 6.04 -0.15 14.13
CA GLN A 41 7.48 -0.24 14.37
C GLN A 41 8.09 -1.38 13.57
N VAL A 42 9.24 -1.14 12.94
CA VAL A 42 10.00 -2.14 12.20
C VAL A 42 11.50 -1.88 12.32
N HIS A 43 12.29 -2.95 12.27
CA HIS A 43 13.75 -2.85 12.23
C HIS A 43 14.24 -2.42 10.86
N ALA A 44 15.37 -1.70 10.82
CA ALA A 44 16.09 -1.37 9.59
C ALA A 44 16.31 -2.62 8.72
N GLY A 45 15.99 -2.53 7.42
CA GLY A 45 16.09 -3.65 6.49
C GLY A 45 15.13 -4.82 6.74
N GLY A 46 14.21 -4.68 7.71
CA GLY A 46 13.23 -5.70 8.08
C GLY A 46 12.27 -6.02 6.93
N GLN A 47 11.89 -7.29 6.82
CA GLN A 47 10.99 -7.74 5.75
C GLN A 47 9.54 -7.43 6.09
N ILE A 48 8.83 -6.81 5.14
CA ILE A 48 7.42 -6.48 5.23
C ILE A 48 6.69 -7.23 4.11
N THR A 49 5.62 -7.95 4.46
CA THR A 49 4.78 -8.66 3.48
C THR A 49 3.42 -7.97 3.36
N LEU A 50 2.98 -7.72 2.12
CA LEU A 50 1.65 -7.22 1.82
C LEU A 50 0.69 -8.40 1.68
N ASN A 51 -0.40 -8.38 2.45
CA ASN A 51 -1.42 -9.40 2.45
C ASN A 51 -2.74 -8.83 1.95
N MET A 52 -3.38 -9.52 1.01
CA MET A 52 -4.72 -9.21 0.54
C MET A 52 -5.61 -10.44 0.65
N LYS A 53 -6.57 -10.37 1.57
CA LYS A 53 -7.66 -11.34 1.77
C LYS A 53 -8.89 -10.80 1.04
N TYR A 54 -8.85 -10.79 -0.29
CA TYR A 54 -9.93 -10.37 -1.19
C TYR A 54 -9.95 -11.26 -2.44
N THR A 55 -11.12 -11.50 -3.01
CA THR A 55 -11.33 -12.34 -4.19
C THR A 55 -12.37 -11.68 -5.10
N PRO A 56 -12.10 -11.52 -6.41
CA PRO A 56 -10.86 -11.86 -7.10
C PRO A 56 -9.68 -10.99 -6.64
N LYS A 57 -8.45 -11.51 -6.74
CA LYS A 57 -7.25 -10.70 -6.47
C LYS A 57 -6.99 -9.74 -7.65
N PRO A 58 -6.40 -8.56 -7.41
CA PRO A 58 -5.93 -7.69 -8.47
C PRO A 58 -4.84 -8.40 -9.28
N ASN A 59 -4.77 -8.10 -10.57
CA ASN A 59 -3.72 -8.58 -11.48
C ASN A 59 -2.57 -7.58 -11.60
N GLU A 60 -2.78 -6.32 -11.22
CA GLU A 60 -1.73 -5.30 -11.16
C GLU A 60 -1.62 -4.66 -9.79
N THR A 61 -0.38 -4.47 -9.32
CA THR A 61 -0.12 -3.95 -7.99
C THR A 61 1.18 -3.14 -7.96
N TYR A 62 1.14 -1.99 -7.29
CA TYR A 62 2.26 -1.08 -7.16
C TYR A 62 2.39 -0.62 -5.71
N LEU A 63 3.62 -0.42 -5.25
CA LEU A 63 3.90 0.14 -3.93
C LEU A 63 4.68 1.43 -4.10
N SER A 64 4.13 2.55 -3.65
CA SER A 64 4.81 3.84 -3.61
C SER A 64 5.20 4.18 -2.19
N GLN A 65 6.42 4.70 -1.99
CA GLN A 65 6.78 5.47 -0.81
C GLN A 65 6.48 6.95 -1.08
N ILE A 66 5.80 7.61 -0.15
CA ILE A 66 5.43 9.02 -0.25
C ILE A 66 6.44 9.84 0.54
N ASN A 67 7.06 10.81 -0.13
CA ASN A 67 8.02 11.74 0.45
C ASN A 67 7.69 13.18 0.02
N ASN A 68 8.48 14.16 0.50
CA ASN A 68 8.24 15.57 0.17
C ASN A 68 8.46 15.89 -1.31
N ASP A 69 9.27 15.09 -2.00
CA ASP A 69 9.61 15.27 -3.41
C ASP A 69 8.63 14.52 -4.34
N GLY A 70 7.63 13.83 -3.78
CA GLY A 70 6.59 13.10 -4.50
C GLY A 70 6.50 11.63 -4.11
N GLU A 71 6.32 10.77 -5.11
CA GLU A 71 6.19 9.33 -4.92
C GLU A 71 7.38 8.60 -5.54
N THR A 72 7.92 7.63 -4.82
CA THR A 72 8.99 6.74 -5.31
C THR A 72 8.49 5.30 -5.31
N GLU A 73 8.53 4.66 -6.46
CA GLU A 73 8.12 3.26 -6.59
C GLU A 73 9.09 2.31 -5.86
N ILE A 74 8.51 1.39 -5.10
CA ILE A 74 9.19 0.35 -4.35
C ILE A 74 8.90 -1.00 -4.98
N LYS A 75 9.95 -1.65 -5.48
CA LYS A 75 9.82 -2.96 -6.13
C LYS A 75 9.38 -4.01 -5.12
N LEU A 76 8.27 -4.67 -5.42
CA LEU A 76 7.80 -5.85 -4.72
C LEU A 76 8.44 -7.11 -5.30
N LYS A 77 8.83 -8.05 -4.42
CA LYS A 77 9.19 -9.41 -4.79
C LYS A 77 8.30 -10.37 -4.01
N HIS A 78 7.45 -11.13 -4.70
CA HIS A 78 6.47 -12.02 -4.06
C HIS A 78 5.61 -11.29 -2.98
N ASN A 79 5.14 -10.08 -3.30
CA ASN A 79 4.41 -9.18 -2.38
C ASN A 79 5.19 -8.80 -1.11
N GLN A 80 6.51 -8.80 -1.18
CA GLN A 80 7.40 -8.42 -0.08
C GLN A 80 8.34 -7.30 -0.50
N PHE A 81 8.70 -6.47 0.48
CA PHE A 81 9.75 -5.47 0.35
C PHE A 81 10.51 -5.35 1.68
N LYS A 82 11.62 -4.61 1.67
CA LYS A 82 12.39 -4.31 2.88
C LYS A 82 12.11 -2.89 3.34
N ALA A 83 12.00 -2.70 4.65
CA ALA A 83 12.03 -1.38 5.25
C ALA A 83 13.34 -0.65 4.89
N PRO A 84 13.35 0.69 4.81
CA PRO A 84 14.57 1.47 4.68
C PRO A 84 15.60 1.12 5.76
N ASP A 85 16.88 1.29 5.45
CA ASP A 85 17.97 1.12 6.44
C ASP A 85 18.07 2.33 7.37
N GLU A 86 17.62 3.49 6.90
CA GLU A 86 17.64 4.74 7.65
C GLU A 86 16.49 4.84 8.65
N LYS A 87 16.77 5.43 9.81
CA LYS A 87 15.75 5.67 10.84
C LYS A 87 14.85 6.81 10.39
N GLY A 88 13.55 6.61 10.50
CA GLY A 88 12.58 7.59 10.04
C GLY A 88 11.14 7.09 10.10
N ILE A 89 10.21 7.99 9.77
CA ILE A 89 8.81 7.66 9.54
C ILE A 89 8.61 7.65 8.02
N TYR A 90 8.03 6.57 7.51
CA TYR A 90 7.85 6.36 6.08
C TYR A 90 6.39 6.02 5.79
N PHE A 91 5.81 6.76 4.85
CA PHE A 91 4.44 6.60 4.40
C PHE A 91 4.43 5.82 3.10
N TYR A 92 3.47 4.92 2.95
CA TYR A 92 3.34 4.08 1.77
C TYR A 92 1.90 4.07 1.28
N ALA A 93 1.75 3.96 -0.05
CA ALA A 93 0.50 3.66 -0.72
C ALA A 93 0.67 2.36 -1.52
N TYR A 94 -0.11 1.35 -1.17
CA TYR A 94 -0.20 0.11 -1.94
C TYR A 94 -1.41 0.19 -2.86
N SER A 95 -1.15 0.43 -4.13
CA SER A 95 -2.18 0.63 -5.14
C SER A 95 -2.39 -0.64 -5.95
N VAL A 96 -3.65 -0.96 -6.22
CA VAL A 96 -4.05 -2.19 -6.88
C VAL A 96 -5.10 -1.93 -7.93
N TRP A 97 -5.06 -2.71 -9.01
CA TRP A 97 -5.98 -2.62 -10.13
C TRP A 97 -6.49 -4.00 -10.52
N TRP A 98 -7.77 -4.05 -10.89
CA TRP A 98 -8.40 -5.19 -11.53
C TRP A 98 -8.55 -4.86 -13.01
N MET A 99 -7.45 -5.02 -13.75
CA MET A 99 -7.41 -4.77 -15.19
C MET A 99 -8.18 -5.86 -15.93
N ASP A 100 -8.79 -5.49 -17.04
CA ASP A 100 -9.42 -6.42 -17.98
C ASP A 100 -8.37 -7.39 -18.58
N GLU A 101 -8.79 -8.61 -18.92
CA GLU A 101 -7.90 -9.63 -19.47
C GLU A 101 -7.60 -9.41 -20.97
N GLU A 102 -8.48 -8.72 -21.70
CA GLU A 102 -8.37 -8.47 -23.14
C GLU A 102 -7.96 -7.02 -23.45
N ASP A 103 -8.38 -6.05 -22.64
CA ASP A 103 -8.05 -4.63 -22.81
C ASP A 103 -7.16 -4.09 -21.68
N GLU A 104 -5.86 -3.91 -21.95
CA GLU A 104 -4.88 -3.39 -21.00
C GLU A 104 -5.17 -1.95 -20.51
N ASN A 105 -6.07 -1.21 -21.17
CA ASN A 105 -6.43 0.16 -20.78
C ASN A 105 -7.72 0.22 -19.96
N LEU A 106 -8.40 -0.91 -19.75
CA LEU A 106 -9.65 -0.98 -19.00
C LEU A 106 -9.41 -1.56 -17.60
N SER A 107 -9.77 -0.78 -16.58
CA SER A 107 -9.84 -1.25 -15.19
C SER A 107 -11.29 -1.44 -14.75
N HIS A 108 -11.60 -2.60 -14.18
CA HIS A 108 -12.90 -2.90 -13.53
C HIS A 108 -12.98 -2.29 -12.11
N GLY A 109 -11.85 -1.89 -11.57
CA GLY A 109 -11.75 -1.21 -10.29
C GLY A 109 -10.30 -0.99 -9.88
N ASP A 110 -10.12 -0.03 -9.00
CA ASP A 110 -8.82 0.29 -8.41
C ASP A 110 -9.00 0.77 -6.98
N ALA A 111 -7.95 0.62 -6.19
CA ALA A 111 -7.90 1.14 -4.84
C ALA A 111 -6.46 1.36 -4.41
N PHE A 112 -6.23 2.31 -3.51
CA PHE A 112 -4.98 2.33 -2.74
C PHE A 112 -5.21 2.09 -1.26
N TYR A 113 -4.22 1.47 -0.64
CA TYR A 113 -4.18 1.13 0.78
C TYR A 113 -2.95 1.77 1.41
N ALA A 114 -3.18 2.75 2.27
CA ALA A 114 -2.14 3.52 2.91
C ALA A 114 -1.70 2.88 4.24
N PHE A 115 -0.40 2.90 4.52
CA PHE A 115 0.15 2.55 5.83
C PHE A 115 1.41 3.36 6.14
N VAL A 116 1.73 3.47 7.44
CA VAL A 116 2.90 4.20 7.94
C VAL A 116 3.72 3.31 8.85
N ILE A 117 5.05 3.31 8.63
CA ILE A 117 6.01 2.58 9.45
C ILE A 117 6.99 3.55 10.09
N LYS A 118 7.58 3.15 11.21
CA LYS A 118 8.72 3.82 11.82
C LYS A 118 9.88 2.83 11.92
N VAL A 119 10.98 3.17 11.26
CA VAL A 119 12.23 2.40 11.30
C VAL A 119 13.05 2.82 12.52
N GLN A 120 13.51 1.84 13.30
CA GLN A 120 14.32 2.03 14.52
C GLN A 120 15.66 1.31 14.48
#